data_AF-A0A1V5XCB2-F1
#
_entry.id   AF-A0A1V5XCB2-F1
#
_cell.length_a   1.000
_cell.length_b   1.000
_cell.length_c   1.000
_cell.angle_alpha   90.00
_cell.angle_beta   90.00
_cell.angle_gamma   90.00
#
_symmetry.space_group_name_H-M   'P 1'
#
loop_
_entity.id
_entity.type
_entity.pdbx_description
1 polymer ?
#
loop_
_entity_poly.entity_id
_entity_poly.type
_entity_poly.pdbx_seq_one_letter_code
_entity_poly.pdbx_strand_id
1 'polypeptide(L)'
;MLKVKVKKMGQVVVGATSMLALGPLTMGCALDASGQETEQQETLGQQSQAVEPGSATLFTSVQAYNQQEISVVVTNATTDDFIRVGEKLKMSCRAVDYWWLAHPNGYEGYDDVKRLKKLNIQVTAHFYGNGVKKSSKTVAVNSWSNTPHAWELVGTTQEFTVPANTDVIRFSYAVTDGGDASVNVQVGEDNTDRVVVFGARPEKHLVFENDFSTLRHKIIEDGALVRGRDVLVGYTDYRANTLADTTSINTVIGQQKNYGRFGPDIIPLHGTLEHEVTIGVQIDGVWGQEAPMVQRFDSAMVPRTQMYNRRFAFERRISLPANAKQVAVYFHIKTYLRADYSQFPFVVEKYFADGERILVREVWDNNGGSGNDYHFGTEASTLPSVQPLPADIRRTVVFVQGETSPGQDMFVRGGVDHGVAEALLGKSCTNSQGDPTYGCSIPITNLNRKNAYTDPWKVGDGLLDWYGVEAGQQGSVNGQQANGTAADWTTNYWPPEWGPEKTVAHDGYGLEVLNRVCGMHCWMVDVDMDCAKAYHSPDGTPWFEIKTFISNGPGWEPDVEQGLMNAYGTPEAPYVSKNHLARCGMVNVFRRGQSTAEFYRFDQFLP
;
A
#
# COMPACT_ATOMS: atom_id res chain seq x y z
N MET A 1 -3.09 -0.96 30.29
CA MET A 1 -3.08 -1.89 29.14
C MET A 1 -4.36 -1.65 28.36
N LEU A 2 -4.28 -1.10 27.14
CA LEU A 2 -5.40 -1.22 26.20
C LEU A 2 -5.53 -2.71 25.87
N LYS A 3 -6.68 -3.31 26.14
CA LYS A 3 -6.98 -4.68 25.72
C LYS A 3 -7.39 -4.62 24.25
N VAL A 4 -6.57 -5.12 23.35
CA VAL A 4 -6.93 -5.26 21.94
C VAL A 4 -8.00 -6.35 21.84
N LYS A 5 -9.22 -6.00 21.43
CA LYS A 5 -10.30 -6.97 21.22
C LYS A 5 -10.56 -7.14 19.73
N VAL A 6 -10.26 -8.31 19.20
CA VAL A 6 -10.73 -8.71 17.88
C VAL A 6 -12.07 -9.42 18.04
N LYS A 7 -13.09 -9.00 17.28
CA LYS A 7 -14.41 -9.63 17.27
C LYS A 7 -14.58 -10.45 16.00
N LYS A 8 -14.62 -11.78 16.12
CA LYS A 8 -15.14 -12.68 15.08
C LYS A 8 -16.67 -12.63 15.13
N MET A 9 -17.33 -12.31 14.02
CA MET A 9 -18.80 -12.27 13.94
C MET A 9 -19.31 -13.44 13.10
N GLY A 10 -19.91 -14.45 13.74
CA GLY A 10 -20.50 -15.62 13.10
C GLY A 10 -22.04 -15.64 13.15
N GLN A 11 -22.65 -16.48 12.32
CA GLN A 11 -24.08 -16.81 12.40
C GLN A 11 -24.33 -17.72 13.60
N VAL A 12 -25.30 -17.38 14.45
CA VAL A 12 -25.83 -18.30 15.46
C VAL A 12 -26.73 -19.30 14.75
N VAL A 13 -26.31 -20.55 14.59
CA VAL A 13 -27.26 -21.64 14.41
C VAL A 13 -27.94 -21.81 15.76
N VAL A 14 -29.18 -21.33 15.88
CA VAL A 14 -30.02 -21.66 17.04
C VAL A 14 -30.19 -23.18 17.02
N GLY A 15 -29.53 -23.85 17.97
CA GLY A 15 -29.70 -25.27 18.16
C GLY A 15 -31.16 -25.55 18.48
N ALA A 16 -31.90 -26.07 17.51
CA ALA A 16 -33.12 -26.78 17.79
C ALA A 16 -32.71 -28.06 18.56
N THR A 17 -32.86 -28.02 19.87
CA THR A 17 -32.96 -29.24 20.68
C THR A 17 -34.10 -30.08 20.12
N SER A 18 -33.76 -31.14 19.39
CA SER A 18 -34.69 -32.25 19.13
C SER A 18 -33.96 -33.56 19.37
N MET A 19 -34.53 -34.31 20.31
CA MET A 19 -34.11 -35.63 20.76
C MET A 19 -33.89 -36.61 19.60
N LEU A 20 -32.95 -37.52 19.84
CA LEU A 20 -32.80 -38.82 19.19
C LEU A 20 -34.15 -39.49 18.87
N ALA A 21 -34.38 -39.79 17.59
CA ALA A 21 -35.13 -40.97 17.16
C ALA A 21 -34.61 -41.43 15.79
N LEU A 22 -34.19 -42.69 15.74
CA LEU A 22 -33.70 -43.43 14.57
C LEU A 22 -34.84 -43.74 13.58
N GLY A 23 -34.60 -43.62 12.27
CA GLY A 23 -35.46 -44.20 11.22
C GLY A 23 -35.09 -43.75 9.78
N PRO A 24 -35.06 -44.63 8.76
CA PRO A 24 -34.33 -44.39 7.52
C PRO A 24 -35.19 -43.83 6.34
N LEU A 25 -34.48 -43.16 5.43
CA LEU A 25 -34.68 -43.02 3.97
C LEU A 25 -36.12 -42.92 3.41
N THR A 26 -36.44 -41.78 2.79
CA THR A 26 -37.16 -41.71 1.50
C THR A 26 -36.89 -40.39 0.78
N MET A 27 -36.52 -40.48 -0.50
CA MET A 27 -36.52 -39.38 -1.48
C MET A 27 -37.96 -38.94 -1.78
N GLY A 28 -38.16 -37.64 -2.00
CA GLY A 28 -39.42 -37.13 -2.55
C GLY A 28 -39.37 -35.61 -2.77
N CYS A 29 -39.34 -35.19 -4.03
CA CYS A 29 -39.67 -33.83 -4.44
C CYS A 29 -41.16 -33.55 -4.16
N ALA A 30 -41.47 -32.44 -3.49
CA ALA A 30 -42.80 -31.84 -3.57
C ALA A 30 -42.67 -30.32 -3.42
N LEU A 31 -43.16 -29.63 -4.45
CA LEU A 31 -43.53 -28.22 -4.42
C LEU A 31 -44.66 -28.04 -3.42
N ASP A 32 -44.63 -26.97 -2.62
CA ASP A 32 -45.87 -26.27 -2.27
C ASP A 32 -45.62 -24.79 -2.01
N ALA A 33 -46.43 -23.98 -2.67
CA ALA A 33 -46.53 -22.54 -2.53
C ALA A 33 -47.57 -22.22 -1.45
N SER A 34 -47.21 -21.30 -0.54
CA SER A 34 -48.06 -20.27 0.09
C SER A 34 -47.61 -20.01 1.53
N GLY A 35 -47.40 -18.75 1.85
CA GLY A 35 -47.16 -18.32 3.23
C GLY A 35 -46.49 -16.96 3.30
N GLN A 36 -47.30 -15.94 3.57
CA GLN A 36 -46.97 -14.53 3.74
C GLN A 36 -45.63 -14.28 4.46
N GLU A 37 -44.74 -13.50 3.82
CA GLU A 37 -43.57 -12.92 4.46
C GLU A 37 -44.01 -11.80 5.42
N THR A 38 -44.05 -12.10 6.71
CA THR A 38 -43.83 -11.08 7.74
C THR A 38 -42.34 -10.73 7.73
N GLU A 39 -42.01 -9.49 7.41
CA GLU A 39 -40.67 -8.89 7.63
C GLU A 39 -40.29 -9.01 9.11
N GLN A 40 -39.59 -10.09 9.46
CA GLN A 40 -38.82 -10.15 10.70
C GLN A 40 -37.41 -9.67 10.36
N GLN A 41 -37.10 -8.43 10.74
CA GLN A 41 -35.71 -7.98 10.86
C GLN A 41 -35.00 -8.90 11.86
N GLU A 42 -34.26 -9.90 11.36
CA GLU A 42 -33.35 -10.69 12.17
C GLU A 42 -32.22 -9.79 12.67
N THR A 43 -32.33 -9.38 13.94
CA THR A 43 -31.23 -8.75 14.65
C THR A 43 -30.21 -9.84 14.98
N LEU A 44 -29.18 -9.97 14.13
CA LEU A 44 -28.07 -10.87 14.37
C LEU A 44 -27.39 -10.52 15.70
N GLY A 45 -27.47 -11.45 16.65
CA GLY A 45 -26.76 -11.37 17.92
C GLY A 45 -25.26 -11.27 17.68
N GLN A 46 -24.66 -10.15 18.08
CA GLN A 46 -23.21 -9.99 18.19
C GLN A 46 -22.68 -10.97 19.25
N GLN A 47 -22.31 -12.19 18.87
CA GLN A 47 -21.43 -12.99 19.73
C GLN A 47 -20.00 -12.49 19.56
N SER A 48 -19.63 -11.46 20.32
CA SER A 48 -18.25 -10.99 20.39
C SER A 48 -17.42 -11.95 21.23
N GLN A 49 -16.59 -12.78 20.61
CA GLN A 49 -15.54 -13.48 21.33
C GLN A 49 -14.29 -12.58 21.32
N ALA A 50 -13.96 -11.98 22.46
CA ALA A 50 -12.71 -11.24 22.59
C ALA A 50 -11.55 -12.24 22.52
N VAL A 51 -10.68 -12.08 21.52
CA VAL A 51 -9.45 -12.86 21.39
C VAL A 51 -8.36 -12.15 22.20
N GLU A 52 -7.96 -12.75 23.32
CA GLU A 52 -6.79 -12.28 24.08
C GLU A 52 -5.50 -12.54 23.27
N PRO A 53 -4.44 -11.73 23.43
CA PRO A 53 -3.19 -11.93 22.70
C PRO A 53 -2.63 -13.34 22.88
N GLY A 54 -2.28 -13.99 21.77
CA GLY A 54 -1.81 -15.36 21.74
C GLY A 54 -0.30 -15.47 21.63
N SER A 55 0.13 -16.52 20.96
CA SER A 55 1.51 -16.69 20.52
C SER A 55 1.57 -17.08 19.05
N ALA A 56 2.62 -16.65 18.36
CA ALA A 56 2.87 -17.01 16.97
C ALA A 56 4.37 -17.21 16.70
N THR A 57 4.66 -17.94 15.63
CA THR A 57 6.02 -18.10 15.10
C THR A 57 6.16 -17.28 13.84
N LEU A 58 7.16 -16.42 13.79
CA LEU A 58 7.51 -15.66 12.60
C LEU A 58 8.56 -16.46 11.82
N PHE A 59 8.23 -16.93 10.63
CA PHE A 59 9.15 -17.64 9.74
C PHE A 59 9.85 -16.65 8.80
N THR A 60 11.19 -16.67 8.76
CA THR A 60 11.95 -15.88 7.78
C THR A 60 12.20 -16.67 6.51
N SER A 61 12.03 -16.02 5.37
CA SER A 61 12.48 -16.51 4.07
C SER A 61 13.42 -15.49 3.45
N VAL A 62 14.65 -15.89 3.08
CA VAL A 62 15.60 -15.01 2.38
C VAL A 62 15.56 -15.30 0.88
N GLN A 63 15.43 -14.27 0.04
CA GLN A 63 15.49 -14.46 -1.41
C GLN A 63 16.93 -14.60 -1.90
N ALA A 64 17.25 -15.79 -2.41
CA ALA A 64 18.60 -16.22 -2.78
C ALA A 64 19.25 -15.44 -3.94
N TYR A 65 18.44 -14.84 -4.83
CA TYR A 65 18.94 -14.26 -6.08
C TYR A 65 19.37 -12.79 -5.99
N ASN A 66 18.91 -12.06 -4.96
CA ASN A 66 19.14 -10.62 -4.81
C ASN A 66 19.77 -10.29 -3.44
N GLN A 67 19.88 -11.29 -2.54
CA GLN A 67 20.61 -11.26 -1.26
C GLN A 67 20.28 -10.13 -0.27
N GLN A 68 19.17 -9.40 -0.44
CA GLN A 68 18.89 -8.21 0.37
C GLN A 68 17.44 -8.06 0.85
N GLU A 69 16.52 -8.95 0.49
CA GLU A 69 15.14 -8.90 1.00
C GLU A 69 14.85 -10.13 1.86
N ILE A 70 14.49 -9.88 3.12
CA ILE A 70 14.06 -10.91 4.07
C ILE A 70 12.57 -10.77 4.30
N SER A 71 11.81 -11.76 3.84
CA SER A 71 10.38 -11.84 4.09
C SER A 71 10.09 -12.49 5.44
N VAL A 72 9.06 -11.97 6.13
CA VAL A 72 8.62 -12.46 7.44
C VAL A 72 7.17 -12.91 7.33
N VAL A 73 6.93 -14.18 7.63
CA VAL A 73 5.62 -14.83 7.51
C VAL A 73 5.14 -15.28 8.89
N VAL A 74 3.90 -14.98 9.25
CA VAL A 74 3.28 -15.48 10.49
C VAL A 74 2.90 -16.95 10.28
N THR A 75 3.26 -17.81 11.23
CA THR A 75 3.00 -19.25 11.21
C THR A 75 2.69 -19.76 12.62
N ASN A 76 1.96 -20.87 12.73
CA ASN A 76 1.63 -21.52 14.02
C ASN A 76 1.04 -20.54 15.05
N ALA A 77 0.19 -19.62 14.62
CA ALA A 77 -0.51 -18.73 15.54
C ALA A 77 -1.54 -19.52 16.36
N THR A 78 -1.64 -19.25 17.66
CA THR A 78 -2.60 -19.92 18.55
C THR A 78 -3.98 -19.31 18.52
N THR A 79 -4.15 -18.19 17.82
CA THR A 79 -5.40 -17.44 17.70
C THR A 79 -5.80 -17.36 16.23
N ASP A 80 -5.28 -16.35 15.53
CA ASP A 80 -5.41 -16.10 14.09
C ASP A 80 -4.09 -15.50 13.58
N ASP A 81 -3.99 -15.22 12.29
CA ASP A 81 -2.74 -14.76 11.66
C ASP A 81 -2.42 -13.27 11.95
N PHE A 82 -3.22 -12.57 12.76
CA PHE A 82 -2.97 -11.18 13.13
C PHE A 82 -2.08 -11.07 14.36
N ILE A 83 -1.16 -10.12 14.32
CA ILE A 83 -0.25 -9.83 15.44
C ILE A 83 -0.81 -8.67 16.25
N ARG A 84 -0.87 -8.83 17.58
CA ARG A 84 -1.43 -7.83 18.50
C ARG A 84 -0.42 -7.33 19.53
N VAL A 85 -0.72 -6.21 20.15
CA VAL A 85 -0.03 -5.80 21.38
C VAL A 85 -0.21 -6.89 22.44
N GLY A 86 0.90 -7.29 23.08
CA GLY A 86 0.92 -8.36 24.07
C GLY A 86 1.10 -9.78 23.50
N GLU A 87 1.08 -9.94 22.17
CA GLU A 87 1.33 -11.24 21.52
C GLU A 87 2.76 -11.71 21.81
N LYS A 88 2.94 -13.01 22.05
CA LYS A 88 4.25 -13.63 22.22
C LYS A 88 4.77 -14.18 20.90
N LEU A 89 5.91 -13.69 20.45
CA LEU A 89 6.49 -14.01 19.15
C LEU A 89 7.84 -14.68 19.33
N LYS A 90 8.16 -15.61 18.44
CA LYS A 90 9.50 -16.16 18.25
C LYS A 90 9.82 -16.24 16.77
N MET A 91 11.09 -16.12 16.40
CA MET A 91 11.53 -16.27 15.01
C MET A 91 11.98 -17.70 14.74
N SER A 92 11.58 -18.21 13.57
CA SER A 92 12.02 -19.47 12.99
C SER A 92 12.91 -19.17 11.78
N CYS A 93 14.18 -19.48 11.91
CA CYS A 93 15.23 -19.15 10.95
C CYS A 93 15.74 -20.41 10.27
N ARG A 94 15.60 -20.54 8.94
CA ARG A 94 16.16 -21.67 8.19
C ARG A 94 17.65 -21.44 7.95
N ALA A 95 18.51 -22.38 8.33
CA ALA A 95 19.97 -22.18 8.30
C ALA A 95 20.51 -21.84 6.90
N VAL A 96 19.99 -22.50 5.87
CA VAL A 96 20.41 -22.31 4.46
C VAL A 96 20.15 -20.89 3.98
N ASP A 97 19.03 -20.30 4.37
CA ASP A 97 18.66 -18.93 3.97
C ASP A 97 19.69 -17.90 4.49
N TYR A 98 20.15 -18.08 5.73
CA TYR A 98 21.18 -17.24 6.34
C TYR A 98 22.60 -17.62 5.92
N TRP A 99 22.82 -18.86 5.48
CA TRP A 99 24.08 -19.26 4.86
C TRP A 99 24.33 -18.45 3.58
N TRP A 100 23.32 -18.28 2.74
CA TRP A 100 23.45 -17.47 1.52
C TRP A 100 23.66 -15.98 1.80
N LEU A 101 23.15 -15.46 2.91
CA LEU A 101 23.48 -14.09 3.36
C LEU A 101 24.95 -13.98 3.80
N ALA A 102 25.42 -14.96 4.57
CA ALA A 102 26.78 -15.02 5.10
C ALA A 102 27.84 -15.30 4.01
N HIS A 103 27.48 -16.11 3.02
CA HIS A 103 28.37 -16.66 1.99
C HIS A 103 27.79 -16.44 0.58
N PRO A 104 27.69 -15.18 0.12
CA PRO A 104 26.96 -14.81 -1.10
C PRO A 104 27.51 -15.45 -2.39
N ASN A 105 28.77 -15.90 -2.38
CA ASN A 105 29.43 -16.56 -3.51
C ASN A 105 29.82 -18.03 -3.21
N GLY A 106 29.47 -18.54 -2.03
CA GLY A 106 29.93 -19.83 -1.52
C GLY A 106 28.89 -20.93 -1.66
N TYR A 107 29.01 -21.75 -2.71
CA TYR A 107 28.25 -23.00 -2.86
C TYR A 107 28.80 -24.15 -2.02
N GLU A 108 29.91 -23.94 -1.30
CA GLU A 108 30.51 -24.99 -0.47
C GLU A 108 29.91 -24.96 0.95
N GLY A 109 29.51 -26.13 1.48
CA GLY A 109 29.13 -26.27 2.89
C GLY A 109 27.68 -25.93 3.25
N TYR A 110 26.86 -25.47 2.30
CA TYR A 110 25.41 -25.23 2.53
C TYR A 110 24.61 -26.52 2.72
N ASP A 111 25.16 -27.68 2.33
CA ASP A 111 24.58 -29.00 2.48
C ASP A 111 25.10 -29.74 3.74
N ASP A 112 26.15 -29.23 4.40
CA ASP A 112 26.70 -29.78 5.64
C ASP A 112 25.98 -29.22 6.87
N VAL A 113 25.10 -30.04 7.45
CA VAL A 113 24.37 -29.73 8.70
C VAL A 113 25.31 -29.36 9.85
N LYS A 114 26.49 -30.00 9.99
CA LYS A 114 27.43 -29.68 11.08
C LYS A 114 28.05 -28.30 10.87
N ARG A 115 28.30 -27.92 9.62
CA ARG A 115 28.81 -26.60 9.25
C ARG A 115 27.78 -25.51 9.52
N LEU A 116 26.54 -25.72 9.06
CA LEU A 116 25.42 -24.79 9.24
C LEU A 116 25.10 -24.51 10.71
N LYS A 117 25.20 -25.52 11.60
CA LYS A 117 24.99 -25.36 13.04
C LYS A 117 25.97 -24.40 13.72
N LYS A 118 27.07 -24.00 13.05
CA LYS A 118 28.02 -22.99 13.54
C LYS A 118 27.59 -21.55 13.26
N LEU A 119 26.55 -21.34 12.45
CA LEU A 119 25.97 -20.01 12.26
C LEU A 119 25.38 -19.50 13.57
N ASN A 120 25.64 -18.23 13.85
CA ASN A 120 25.03 -17.48 14.94
C ASN A 120 24.23 -16.32 14.34
N ILE A 121 22.92 -16.39 14.55
CA ILE A 121 21.94 -15.43 14.02
C ILE A 121 21.35 -14.68 15.20
N GLN A 122 21.52 -13.37 15.20
CA GLN A 122 20.81 -12.45 16.09
C GLN A 122 19.75 -11.70 15.30
N VAL A 123 18.56 -11.66 15.84
CA VAL A 123 17.42 -10.92 15.30
C VAL A 123 17.10 -9.80 16.26
N THR A 124 16.99 -8.57 15.75
CA THR A 124 16.49 -7.44 16.53
C THR A 124 15.13 -7.03 15.98
N ALA A 125 14.08 -7.19 16.80
CA ALA A 125 12.76 -6.64 16.52
C ALA A 125 12.72 -5.17 16.95
N HIS A 126 12.42 -4.27 16.02
CA HIS A 126 12.26 -2.83 16.22
C HIS A 126 10.77 -2.49 16.24
N PHE A 127 10.29 -1.95 17.35
CA PHE A 127 8.88 -1.63 17.56
C PHE A 127 8.63 -0.15 17.33
N TYR A 128 7.74 0.17 16.39
CA TYR A 128 7.36 1.52 16.00
C TYR A 128 5.94 1.83 16.46
N GLY A 129 5.67 3.12 16.70
CA GLY A 129 4.34 3.64 16.99
C GLY A 129 4.19 5.06 16.43
N ASN A 130 3.20 5.27 15.58
CA ASN A 130 2.98 6.52 14.83
C ASN A 130 4.25 6.95 14.08
N GLY A 131 4.88 6.01 13.38
CA GLY A 131 6.09 6.26 12.58
C GLY A 131 7.40 6.44 13.38
N VAL A 132 7.34 6.46 14.72
CA VAL A 132 8.52 6.66 15.57
C VAL A 132 8.93 5.37 16.26
N LYS A 133 10.22 4.99 16.17
CA LYS A 133 10.78 3.84 16.90
C LYS A 133 10.63 4.06 18.41
N LYS A 134 9.93 3.14 19.07
CA LYS A 134 9.64 3.20 20.52
C LYS A 134 10.63 2.38 21.33
N SER A 135 10.93 1.17 20.86
CA SER A 135 11.81 0.24 21.56
C SER A 135 12.37 -0.80 20.59
N SER A 136 13.28 -1.64 21.06
CA SER A 136 13.78 -2.79 20.29
C SER A 136 14.11 -3.95 21.22
N LYS A 137 14.06 -5.17 20.69
CA LYS A 137 14.40 -6.40 21.41
C LYS A 137 15.27 -7.29 20.54
N THR A 138 16.48 -7.56 20.99
CA THR A 138 17.40 -8.52 20.36
C THR A 138 17.22 -9.90 20.97
N VAL A 139 17.08 -10.92 20.12
CA VAL A 139 17.02 -12.33 20.46
C VAL A 139 17.94 -13.12 19.54
N ALA A 140 18.59 -14.16 20.05
CA ALA A 140 19.46 -15.02 19.26
C ALA A 140 18.80 -16.38 19.02
N VAL A 141 19.14 -17.00 17.89
CA VAL A 141 18.90 -18.43 17.67
C VAL A 141 19.75 -19.20 18.68
N ASN A 142 19.10 -19.87 19.62
CA ASN A 142 19.76 -20.54 20.74
C ASN A 142 19.95 -22.05 20.52
N SER A 143 19.24 -22.62 19.55
CA SER A 143 19.34 -24.03 19.21
C SER A 143 18.89 -24.27 17.77
N TRP A 144 19.41 -25.35 17.18
CA TRP A 144 19.04 -25.83 15.85
C TRP A 144 18.29 -27.15 15.97
N SER A 145 17.32 -27.37 15.06
CA SER A 145 16.60 -28.64 14.95
C SER A 145 17.56 -29.81 14.71
N ASN A 146 17.10 -31.02 15.06
CA ASN A 146 17.83 -32.25 14.82
C ASN A 146 17.31 -32.93 13.55
N THR A 147 17.88 -32.57 12.40
CA THR A 147 17.59 -33.16 11.09
C THR A 147 18.90 -33.59 10.40
N PRO A 148 18.89 -34.66 9.59
CA PRO A 148 20.01 -35.01 8.74
C PRO A 148 20.11 -34.15 7.47
N HIS A 149 19.09 -33.34 7.15
CA HIS A 149 19.00 -32.58 5.91
C HIS A 149 19.18 -31.08 6.14
N ALA A 150 20.09 -30.45 5.38
CA ALA A 150 20.39 -29.03 5.50
C ALA A 150 19.18 -28.12 5.22
N TRP A 151 18.36 -28.45 4.22
CA TRP A 151 17.16 -27.68 3.85
C TRP A 151 16.05 -27.71 4.91
N GLU A 152 16.11 -28.63 5.87
CA GLU A 152 15.18 -28.74 7.01
C GLU A 152 15.76 -28.17 8.31
N LEU A 153 17.01 -27.70 8.29
CA LEU A 153 17.70 -27.23 9.49
C LEU A 153 17.14 -25.86 9.88
N VAL A 154 16.43 -25.82 11.00
CA VAL A 154 15.71 -24.63 11.47
C VAL A 154 16.14 -24.31 12.89
N GLY A 155 16.48 -23.05 13.13
CA GLY A 155 16.77 -22.50 14.43
C GLY A 155 15.60 -21.67 14.92
N THR A 156 15.36 -21.65 16.22
CA THR A 156 14.31 -20.82 16.82
C THR A 156 14.91 -19.87 17.84
N THR A 157 14.39 -18.65 17.92
CA THR A 157 14.81 -17.68 18.93
C THR A 157 14.06 -17.89 20.24
N GLN A 158 14.54 -17.23 21.30
CA GLN A 158 13.70 -16.99 22.48
C GLN A 158 12.46 -16.17 22.12
N GLU A 159 11.39 -16.36 22.89
CA GLU A 159 10.16 -15.58 22.76
C GLU A 159 10.38 -14.13 23.22
N PHE A 160 9.69 -13.21 22.55
CA PHE A 160 9.56 -11.81 22.94
C PHE A 160 8.10 -11.36 22.85
N THR A 161 7.74 -10.32 23.58
CA THR A 161 6.36 -9.81 23.63
C THR A 161 6.25 -8.49 22.88
N VAL A 162 5.19 -8.33 22.08
CA VAL A 162 4.89 -7.06 21.41
C VAL A 162 4.52 -6.00 22.45
N PRO A 163 5.28 -4.90 22.57
CA PRO A 163 5.03 -3.89 23.58
C PRO A 163 3.81 -3.02 23.24
N ALA A 164 3.26 -2.34 24.25
CA ALA A 164 2.17 -1.38 24.07
C ALA A 164 2.55 -0.22 23.13
N ASN A 165 1.55 0.36 22.46
CA ASN A 165 1.70 1.45 21.49
C ASN A 165 2.60 1.10 20.29
N THR A 166 2.64 -0.18 19.91
CA THR A 166 3.33 -0.64 18.71
C THR A 166 2.34 -0.81 17.59
N ASP A 167 2.51 -0.12 16.46
CA ASP A 167 1.69 -0.28 15.24
C ASP A 167 2.41 -1.03 14.11
N VAL A 168 3.74 -1.11 14.17
CA VAL A 168 4.60 -1.78 13.20
C VAL A 168 5.82 -2.38 13.91
N ILE A 169 6.22 -3.57 13.46
CA ILE A 169 7.49 -4.22 13.82
C ILE A 169 8.35 -4.30 12.55
N ARG A 170 9.62 -3.90 12.65
CA ARG A 170 10.64 -4.14 11.62
C ARG A 170 11.75 -5.01 12.21
N PHE A 171 12.53 -5.69 11.39
CA PHE A 171 13.56 -6.61 11.86
C PHE A 171 14.93 -6.21 11.33
N SER A 172 15.98 -6.34 12.13
CA SER A 172 17.35 -6.37 11.62
C SER A 172 18.02 -7.66 12.03
N TYR A 173 19.01 -8.07 11.25
CA TYR A 173 19.70 -9.36 11.44
C TYR A 173 21.20 -9.16 11.49
N ALA A 174 21.85 -9.82 12.44
CA ALA A 174 23.30 -9.98 12.48
C ALA A 174 23.61 -11.48 12.31
N VAL A 175 24.41 -11.81 11.31
CA VAL A 175 24.82 -13.19 11.01
C VAL A 175 26.33 -13.28 11.13
N THR A 176 26.78 -14.20 11.97
CA THR A 176 28.20 -14.53 12.11
C THR A 176 28.38 -16.04 11.97
N ASP A 177 29.60 -16.44 11.63
CA ASP A 177 29.92 -17.83 11.40
C ASP A 177 31.06 -18.31 12.32
N GLY A 178 30.76 -19.20 13.27
CA GLY A 178 31.78 -19.77 14.16
C GLY A 178 32.80 -20.68 13.44
N GLY A 179 32.56 -21.06 12.18
CA GLY A 179 33.52 -21.77 11.34
C GLY A 179 34.39 -20.87 10.47
N ASP A 180 34.06 -19.57 10.37
CA ASP A 180 34.82 -18.58 9.61
C ASP A 180 34.70 -17.20 10.27
N ALA A 181 35.74 -16.79 11.00
CA ALA A 181 35.76 -15.55 11.76
C ALA A 181 35.73 -14.28 10.88
N SER A 182 35.92 -14.40 9.56
CA SER A 182 35.83 -13.25 8.63
C SER A 182 34.38 -12.87 8.30
N VAL A 183 33.42 -13.76 8.60
CA VAL A 183 32.01 -13.56 8.27
C VAL A 183 31.30 -12.77 9.37
N ASN A 184 30.87 -11.57 9.02
CA ASN A 184 29.98 -10.74 9.84
C ASN A 184 29.07 -9.91 8.93
N VAL A 185 27.83 -10.35 8.78
CA VAL A 185 26.84 -9.72 7.91
C VAL A 185 25.77 -9.03 8.75
N GLN A 186 25.46 -7.79 8.38
CA GLN A 186 24.44 -6.96 9.01
C GLN A 186 23.37 -6.62 7.98
N VAL A 187 22.12 -6.95 8.30
CA VAL A 187 20.95 -6.60 7.49
C VAL A 187 20.15 -5.56 8.26
N GLY A 188 20.06 -4.35 7.70
CA GLY A 188 19.31 -3.24 8.29
C GLY A 188 17.80 -3.43 8.22
N GLU A 189 17.07 -2.64 9.01
CA GLU A 189 15.61 -2.78 9.16
C GLU A 189 14.80 -2.38 7.91
N ASP A 190 15.39 -1.60 7.00
CA ASP A 190 14.78 -1.20 5.73
C ASP A 190 14.80 -2.32 4.68
N ASN A 191 15.56 -3.40 4.92
CA ASN A 191 15.72 -4.55 4.03
C ASN A 191 14.81 -5.73 4.42
N THR A 192 13.81 -5.48 5.27
CA THR A 192 12.95 -6.51 5.85
C THR A 192 11.49 -6.12 5.77
N ASP A 193 10.63 -7.12 5.61
CA ASP A 193 9.19 -6.89 5.65
C ASP A 193 8.76 -6.31 7.01
N ARG A 194 7.89 -5.31 6.95
CA ARG A 194 7.21 -4.77 8.12
C ARG A 194 6.06 -5.68 8.54
N VAL A 195 5.92 -5.95 9.83
CA VAL A 195 4.80 -6.67 10.41
C VAL A 195 3.87 -5.67 11.08
N VAL A 196 2.60 -5.63 10.67
CA VAL A 196 1.61 -4.71 11.24
C VAL A 196 1.02 -5.27 12.53
N VAL A 197 0.87 -4.39 13.52
CA VAL A 197 0.29 -4.73 14.82
C VAL A 197 -1.11 -4.14 14.93
N PHE A 198 -2.10 -5.02 15.10
CA PHE A 198 -3.52 -4.71 15.14
C PHE A 198 -3.91 -4.11 16.50
N GLY A 199 -4.80 -3.10 16.49
CA GLY A 199 -5.39 -2.50 17.69
C GLY A 199 -4.55 -1.44 18.40
N ALA A 200 -3.42 -1.02 17.83
CA ALA A 200 -2.57 0.05 18.36
C ALA A 200 -2.56 1.31 17.49
N ARG A 201 -3.31 1.30 16.38
CA ARG A 201 -3.35 2.38 15.39
C ARG A 201 -4.48 3.37 15.67
N PRO A 202 -4.31 4.64 15.22
CA PRO A 202 -5.37 5.64 15.31
C PRO A 202 -6.53 5.39 14.33
N GLU A 203 -6.28 4.64 13.26
CA GLU A 203 -7.27 4.21 12.28
C GLU A 203 -7.80 2.80 12.62
N LYS A 204 -9.11 2.59 12.43
CA LYS A 204 -9.75 1.28 12.58
C LYS A 204 -9.61 0.48 11.30
N HIS A 205 -9.28 -0.80 11.43
CA HIS A 205 -9.34 -1.74 10.32
C HIS A 205 -10.61 -2.59 10.39
N LEU A 206 -11.23 -2.81 9.23
CA LEU A 206 -12.31 -3.74 9.02
C LEU A 206 -11.89 -4.74 7.93
N VAL A 207 -11.61 -5.98 8.31
CA VAL A 207 -11.11 -7.02 7.41
C VAL A 207 -12.19 -8.04 7.10
N PHE A 208 -12.33 -8.39 5.82
CA PHE A 208 -13.20 -9.45 5.32
C PHE A 208 -12.38 -10.59 4.74
N GLU A 209 -12.39 -11.71 5.45
CA GLU A 209 -11.67 -12.94 5.09
C GLU A 209 -12.56 -14.17 5.29
N ASN A 210 -12.09 -15.34 4.82
CA ASN A 210 -12.75 -16.63 4.97
C ASN A 210 -11.90 -17.57 5.83
N ASP A 211 -12.55 -18.31 6.72
CA ASP A 211 -11.99 -19.51 7.35
C ASP A 211 -12.50 -20.72 6.58
N PHE A 212 -11.66 -21.73 6.38
CA PHE A 212 -11.78 -22.85 5.45
C PHE A 212 -13.10 -23.65 5.49
N SER A 213 -14.00 -23.38 6.43
CA SER A 213 -15.29 -24.07 6.60
C SER A 213 -16.53 -23.18 6.57
N THR A 214 -16.42 -21.84 6.70
CA THR A 214 -17.58 -20.92 6.66
C THR A 214 -17.24 -19.57 6.03
N LEU A 215 -18.14 -19.04 5.20
CA LEU A 215 -17.93 -17.81 4.39
C LEU A 215 -17.86 -16.49 5.18
N ARG A 216 -17.61 -16.49 6.50
CA ARG A 216 -17.76 -15.26 7.30
C ARG A 216 -16.78 -15.10 8.44
N HIS A 217 -15.74 -14.30 8.21
CA HIS A 217 -15.01 -13.64 9.27
C HIS A 217 -14.85 -12.15 8.94
N LYS A 218 -15.65 -11.32 9.64
CA LYS A 218 -15.41 -9.88 9.76
C LYS A 218 -14.51 -9.67 10.96
N ILE A 219 -13.46 -8.88 10.80
CA ILE A 219 -12.54 -8.54 11.88
C ILE A 219 -12.52 -7.04 12.02
N ILE A 220 -13.00 -6.57 13.17
CA ILE A 220 -12.92 -5.17 13.59
C ILE A 220 -11.86 -5.09 14.67
N GLU A 221 -10.93 -4.16 14.51
CA GLU A 221 -9.94 -3.85 15.54
C GLU A 221 -10.55 -3.06 16.69
N ASP A 222 -10.77 -3.68 17.85
CA ASP A 222 -11.22 -3.08 19.11
C ASP A 222 -12.60 -2.38 19.06
N GLY A 223 -13.50 -2.72 19.98
CA GLY A 223 -14.77 -1.99 20.16
C GLY A 223 -15.72 -2.01 18.95
N ALA A 224 -16.34 -0.86 18.67
CA ALA A 224 -17.22 -0.60 17.54
C ALA A 224 -16.54 0.36 16.55
N LEU A 225 -17.18 0.66 15.41
CA LEU A 225 -16.64 1.67 14.50
C LEU A 225 -16.68 3.05 15.20
N VAL A 226 -15.64 3.86 15.04
CA VAL A 226 -15.52 5.13 15.76
C VAL A 226 -16.08 6.26 14.91
N ARG A 227 -17.06 6.99 15.45
CA ARG A 227 -17.64 8.15 14.77
C ARG A 227 -16.60 9.26 14.54
N GLY A 228 -16.65 9.89 13.36
CA GLY A 228 -15.74 10.98 13.00
C GLY A 228 -14.32 10.52 12.64
N ARG A 229 -14.14 9.24 12.32
CA ARG A 229 -12.86 8.62 11.95
C ARG A 229 -12.97 7.90 10.61
N ASP A 230 -11.84 7.80 9.95
CA ASP A 230 -11.70 6.91 8.81
C ASP A 230 -11.57 5.46 9.28
N VAL A 231 -12.13 4.56 8.47
CA VAL A 231 -12.00 3.11 8.61
C VAL A 231 -11.39 2.60 7.33
N LEU A 232 -10.26 1.93 7.42
CA LEU A 232 -9.69 1.21 6.29
C LEU A 232 -10.33 -0.18 6.24
N VAL A 233 -11.02 -0.45 5.14
CA VAL A 233 -11.68 -1.72 4.86
C VAL A 233 -10.81 -2.53 3.92
N GLY A 234 -10.53 -3.78 4.26
CA GLY A 234 -9.84 -4.73 3.41
C GLY A 234 -10.69 -5.94 3.10
N TYR A 235 -10.68 -6.33 1.83
CA TYR A 235 -11.36 -7.51 1.30
C TYR A 235 -10.33 -8.43 0.65
N THR A 236 -10.12 -9.60 1.23
CA THR A 236 -9.00 -10.46 0.81
C THR A 236 -9.23 -11.15 -0.54
N ASP A 237 -8.14 -11.36 -1.28
CA ASP A 237 -8.12 -12.17 -2.50
C ASP A 237 -8.71 -13.58 -2.30
N TYR A 238 -8.46 -14.19 -1.13
CA TYR A 238 -8.99 -15.50 -0.78
C TYR A 238 -10.51 -15.49 -0.68
N ARG A 239 -11.07 -14.44 -0.08
CA ARG A 239 -12.52 -14.26 0.00
C ARG A 239 -13.14 -14.06 -1.37
N ALA A 240 -12.52 -13.23 -2.21
CA ALA A 240 -12.95 -13.04 -3.61
C ALA A 240 -12.95 -14.37 -4.39
N ASN A 241 -11.85 -15.13 -4.32
CA ASN A 241 -11.69 -16.42 -4.97
C ASN A 241 -12.76 -17.43 -4.53
N THR A 242 -13.00 -17.51 -3.22
CA THR A 242 -13.97 -18.44 -2.66
C THR A 242 -15.39 -18.09 -3.09
N LEU A 243 -15.78 -16.81 -3.03
CA LEU A 243 -17.12 -16.37 -3.39
C LEU A 243 -17.40 -16.44 -4.89
N ALA A 244 -16.40 -16.15 -5.72
CA ALA A 244 -16.50 -16.34 -7.16
C ALA A 244 -16.44 -17.83 -7.57
N ASP A 245 -16.09 -18.73 -6.63
CA ASP A 245 -15.83 -20.14 -6.88
C ASP A 245 -14.88 -20.32 -8.08
N THR A 246 -13.69 -19.73 -7.98
CA THR A 246 -12.74 -19.69 -9.10
C THR A 246 -12.28 -21.07 -9.56
N THR A 247 -12.39 -22.08 -8.69
CA THR A 247 -12.09 -23.47 -9.04
C THR A 247 -13.06 -24.10 -10.03
N SER A 248 -14.28 -23.56 -10.18
CA SER A 248 -15.26 -24.05 -11.16
C SER A 248 -15.21 -23.33 -12.51
N ILE A 249 -14.40 -22.27 -12.62
CA ILE A 249 -14.33 -21.45 -13.83
C ILE A 249 -13.39 -22.10 -14.85
N ASN A 250 -13.89 -22.32 -16.07
CA ASN A 250 -13.04 -22.74 -17.18
C ASN A 250 -12.14 -21.59 -17.63
N THR A 251 -10.82 -21.76 -17.48
CA THR A 251 -9.82 -20.75 -17.83
C THR A 251 -9.21 -20.96 -19.21
N VAL A 252 -9.67 -21.93 -20.02
CA VAL A 252 -9.08 -22.21 -21.33
C VAL A 252 -9.36 -21.06 -22.31
N ILE A 253 -8.30 -20.45 -22.84
CA ILE A 253 -8.35 -19.33 -23.80
C ILE A 253 -7.88 -19.74 -25.20
N GLY A 254 -7.33 -20.93 -25.39
CA GLY A 254 -6.84 -21.38 -26.69
C GLY A 254 -6.00 -22.64 -26.61
N GLN A 255 -5.14 -22.84 -27.61
CA GLN A 255 -4.25 -23.99 -27.71
C GLN A 255 -2.83 -23.57 -28.08
N GLN A 256 -1.83 -24.25 -27.53
CA GLN A 256 -0.42 -24.08 -27.91
C GLN A 256 0.22 -25.42 -28.27
N LYS A 257 1.25 -25.33 -29.10
CA LYS A 257 2.08 -26.48 -29.44
C LYS A 257 3.25 -26.58 -28.46
N ASN A 258 3.25 -27.63 -27.65
CA ASN A 258 4.32 -27.93 -26.71
C ASN A 258 5.31 -28.92 -27.32
N TYR A 259 6.61 -28.68 -27.16
CA TYR A 259 7.67 -29.57 -27.66
C TYR A 259 8.32 -30.28 -26.48
N GLY A 260 7.78 -31.44 -26.13
CA GLY A 260 8.35 -32.31 -25.10
C GLY A 260 9.33 -33.34 -25.68
N ARG A 261 9.98 -34.10 -24.80
CA ARG A 261 10.85 -35.24 -25.20
C ARG A 261 10.14 -36.35 -25.98
N PHE A 262 8.81 -36.30 -26.07
CA PHE A 262 7.96 -37.26 -26.77
C PHE A 262 7.45 -36.73 -28.13
N GLY A 263 7.92 -35.56 -28.56
CA GLY A 263 7.48 -34.91 -29.80
C GLY A 263 6.50 -33.76 -29.53
N PRO A 264 5.99 -33.13 -30.61
CA PRO A 264 5.03 -32.05 -30.49
C PRO A 264 3.65 -32.55 -30.07
N ASP A 265 3.06 -31.90 -29.08
CA ASP A 265 1.68 -32.14 -28.64
C ASP A 265 0.91 -30.81 -28.56
N ILE A 266 -0.43 -30.87 -28.66
CA ILE A 266 -1.30 -29.70 -28.54
C ILE A 266 -1.92 -29.70 -27.15
N ILE A 267 -1.63 -28.65 -26.38
CA ILE A 267 -2.12 -28.50 -25.01
C ILE A 267 -2.97 -27.22 -24.87
N PRO A 268 -3.96 -27.20 -23.96
CA PRO A 268 -4.75 -26.00 -23.72
C PRO A 268 -3.90 -24.86 -23.14
N LEU A 269 -4.26 -23.64 -23.54
CA LEU A 269 -3.77 -22.40 -22.95
C LEU A 269 -4.76 -21.91 -21.91
N HIS A 270 -4.25 -21.50 -20.75
CA HIS A 270 -5.07 -20.99 -19.66
C HIS A 270 -4.84 -19.48 -19.49
N GLY A 271 -5.93 -18.73 -19.48
CA GLY A 271 -5.94 -17.31 -19.13
C GLY A 271 -5.85 -17.09 -17.62
N THR A 272 -5.71 -15.83 -17.23
CA THR A 272 -5.64 -15.42 -15.81
C THR A 272 -7.00 -14.91 -15.35
N LEU A 273 -7.39 -15.25 -14.12
CA LEU A 273 -8.58 -14.67 -13.50
C LEU A 273 -8.22 -13.35 -12.79
N GLU A 274 -9.02 -12.32 -13.04
CA GLU A 274 -8.89 -11.00 -12.43
C GLU A 274 -10.19 -10.66 -11.69
N HIS A 275 -10.09 -10.08 -10.50
CA HIS A 275 -11.26 -9.61 -9.77
C HIS A 275 -11.30 -8.08 -9.77
N GLU A 276 -12.47 -7.53 -10.07
CA GLU A 276 -12.85 -6.17 -9.70
C GLU A 276 -13.76 -6.26 -8.48
N VAL A 277 -13.35 -5.64 -7.38
CA VAL A 277 -14.13 -5.60 -6.14
C VAL A 277 -14.56 -4.17 -5.87
N THR A 278 -15.85 -4.00 -5.66
CA THR A 278 -16.46 -2.74 -5.24
C THR A 278 -17.12 -2.93 -3.89
N ILE A 279 -17.35 -1.82 -3.19
CA ILE A 279 -18.02 -1.77 -1.90
C ILE A 279 -19.18 -0.78 -1.96
N GLY A 280 -20.35 -1.24 -1.54
CA GLY A 280 -21.46 -0.38 -1.19
C GLY A 280 -21.38 -0.02 0.29
N VAL A 281 -21.64 1.24 0.63
CA VAL A 281 -21.65 1.72 2.03
C VAL A 281 -22.97 2.42 2.32
N GLN A 282 -23.64 1.97 3.38
CA GLN A 282 -24.82 2.59 3.95
C GLN A 282 -24.43 3.29 5.26
N ILE A 283 -24.86 4.53 5.44
CA ILE A 283 -24.74 5.24 6.72
C ILE A 283 -26.13 5.69 7.14
N ASP A 284 -26.56 5.26 8.33
CA ASP A 284 -27.86 5.60 8.91
C ASP A 284 -29.05 5.37 7.96
N GLY A 285 -29.03 4.26 7.23
CA GLY A 285 -30.09 3.84 6.30
C GLY A 285 -29.96 4.39 4.87
N VAL A 286 -28.99 5.26 4.59
CA VAL A 286 -28.78 5.87 3.27
C VAL A 286 -27.57 5.23 2.57
N TRP A 287 -27.80 4.63 1.39
CA TRP A 287 -26.74 4.08 0.55
C TRP A 287 -26.03 5.18 -0.23
N GLY A 288 -24.70 5.16 -0.18
CA GLY A 288 -23.86 5.89 -1.13
C GLY A 288 -23.76 5.17 -2.48
N GLN A 289 -23.08 5.81 -3.42
CA GLN A 289 -22.70 5.16 -4.68
C GLN A 289 -21.69 4.04 -4.39
N GLU A 290 -21.90 2.89 -5.03
CA GLU A 290 -20.94 1.78 -5.00
C GLU A 290 -19.58 2.25 -5.53
N ALA A 291 -18.52 1.96 -4.78
CA ALA A 291 -17.20 2.52 -5.05
C ALA A 291 -16.15 1.41 -5.24
N PRO A 292 -15.19 1.59 -6.15
CA PRO A 292 -14.13 0.60 -6.38
C PRO A 292 -13.18 0.51 -5.18
N MET A 293 -12.68 -0.70 -4.93
CA MET A 293 -11.61 -0.98 -3.98
C MET A 293 -10.29 -1.19 -4.74
N VAL A 294 -9.18 -0.81 -4.12
CA VAL A 294 -7.86 -0.85 -4.76
C VAL A 294 -7.12 -2.11 -4.36
N GLN A 295 -6.65 -2.90 -5.33
CA GLN A 295 -5.83 -4.08 -5.07
C GLN A 295 -4.45 -3.69 -4.50
N ARG A 296 -4.09 -4.26 -3.33
CA ARG A 296 -2.84 -3.99 -2.58
C ARG A 296 -2.08 -5.28 -2.26
N PHE A 297 -0.93 -5.45 -2.89
CA PHE A 297 0.00 -6.58 -2.64
C PHE A 297 0.88 -6.38 -1.39
N ASP A 298 0.90 -5.17 -0.85
CA ASP A 298 1.60 -4.78 0.39
C ASP A 298 0.62 -4.47 1.53
N SER A 299 -0.61 -4.99 1.41
CA SER A 299 -1.66 -4.84 2.40
C SER A 299 -1.19 -5.23 3.79
N ALA A 300 -1.50 -4.38 4.76
CA ALA A 300 -1.31 -4.65 6.18
C ALA A 300 -2.23 -5.77 6.71
N MET A 301 -3.29 -6.09 5.97
CA MET A 301 -4.38 -6.98 6.38
C MET A 301 -4.20 -8.42 5.90
N VAL A 302 -3.19 -8.66 5.06
CA VAL A 302 -2.93 -9.98 4.51
C VAL A 302 -1.46 -10.33 4.77
N PRO A 303 -1.17 -11.47 5.40
CA PRO A 303 0.20 -11.92 5.57
C PRO A 303 0.90 -12.03 4.21
N ARG A 304 2.11 -11.46 4.10
CA ARG A 304 2.95 -11.71 2.92
C ARG A 304 3.30 -13.19 2.87
N THR A 305 2.85 -13.86 1.82
CA THR A 305 3.18 -15.26 1.52
C THR A 305 4.36 -15.35 0.55
N GLN A 306 5.02 -16.51 0.50
CA GLN A 306 6.18 -16.73 -0.36
C GLN A 306 5.90 -16.49 -1.87
N MET A 307 7.00 -16.17 -2.57
CA MET A 307 7.19 -15.76 -3.98
C MET A 307 6.20 -16.22 -5.07
N TYR A 308 5.52 -17.35 -4.93
CA TYR A 308 4.74 -17.95 -6.03
C TYR A 308 3.23 -17.72 -5.92
N ASN A 309 2.71 -17.31 -4.76
CA ASN A 309 1.31 -16.99 -4.55
C ASN A 309 1.23 -15.70 -3.72
N ARG A 310 1.57 -14.54 -4.31
CA ARG A 310 1.48 -13.25 -3.62
C ARG A 310 0.02 -12.95 -3.28
N ARG A 311 -0.33 -13.11 -2.01
CA ARG A 311 -1.64 -12.72 -1.48
C ARG A 311 -1.78 -11.20 -1.51
N PHE A 312 -3.02 -10.72 -1.62
CA PHE A 312 -3.33 -9.29 -1.61
C PHE A 312 -4.72 -9.04 -1.03
N ALA A 313 -5.01 -7.80 -0.66
CA ALA A 313 -6.37 -7.36 -0.36
C ALA A 313 -6.79 -6.22 -1.27
N PHE A 314 -8.09 -6.15 -1.55
CA PHE A 314 -8.72 -4.96 -2.06
C PHE A 314 -9.02 -4.03 -0.88
N GLU A 315 -8.51 -2.81 -0.92
CA GLU A 315 -8.60 -1.87 0.19
C GLU A 315 -9.35 -0.59 -0.20
N ARG A 316 -10.11 -0.04 0.74
CA ARG A 316 -10.74 1.28 0.62
C ARG A 316 -10.90 1.94 1.98
N ARG A 317 -10.65 3.25 2.06
CA ARG A 317 -10.98 4.05 3.25
C ARG A 317 -12.42 4.55 3.18
N ILE A 318 -13.13 4.45 4.30
CA ILE A 318 -14.48 4.99 4.50
C ILE A 318 -14.41 6.02 5.60
N SER A 319 -14.78 7.27 5.30
CA SER A 319 -14.91 8.32 6.30
C SER A 319 -16.27 8.22 7.01
N LEU A 320 -16.25 8.04 8.33
CA LEU A 320 -17.48 7.98 9.12
C LEU A 320 -17.86 9.37 9.67
N PRO A 321 -19.08 9.87 9.39
CA PRO A 321 -19.58 11.09 10.01
C PRO A 321 -19.55 11.04 11.54
N ALA A 322 -19.34 12.19 12.18
CA ALA A 322 -19.28 12.31 13.64
C ALA A 322 -20.61 11.92 14.34
N ASN A 323 -21.72 11.95 13.60
CA ASN A 323 -23.05 11.60 14.06
C ASN A 323 -23.54 10.23 13.58
N ALA A 324 -22.77 9.50 12.77
CA ALA A 324 -23.16 8.21 12.20
C ALA A 324 -23.51 7.21 13.32
N LYS A 325 -24.67 6.59 13.29
CA LYS A 325 -25.13 5.63 14.32
C LYS A 325 -24.96 4.19 13.89
N GLN A 326 -25.17 3.93 12.61
CA GLN A 326 -25.09 2.61 12.02
C GLN A 326 -24.44 2.68 10.65
N VAL A 327 -23.60 1.69 10.37
CA VAL A 327 -22.96 1.50 9.07
C VAL A 327 -23.36 0.14 8.55
N ALA A 328 -23.72 0.02 7.28
CA ALA A 328 -23.84 -1.27 6.60
C ALA A 328 -22.92 -1.28 5.38
N VAL A 329 -22.38 -2.45 5.04
CA VAL A 329 -21.61 -2.61 3.80
C VAL A 329 -22.00 -3.90 3.08
N TYR A 330 -21.83 -3.91 1.77
CA TYR A 330 -21.78 -5.13 0.96
C TYR A 330 -20.60 -5.02 0.00
N PHE A 331 -20.14 -6.15 -0.52
CA PHE A 331 -19.16 -6.16 -1.60
C PHE A 331 -19.76 -6.74 -2.86
N HIS A 332 -19.27 -6.27 -3.99
CA HIS A 332 -19.67 -6.76 -5.29
C HIS A 332 -18.41 -7.13 -6.07
N ILE A 333 -18.36 -8.37 -6.54
CA ILE A 333 -17.17 -8.99 -7.12
C ILE A 333 -17.50 -9.39 -8.55
N LYS A 334 -16.80 -8.79 -9.49
CA LYS A 334 -16.78 -9.18 -10.90
C LYS A 334 -15.48 -9.91 -11.19
N THR A 335 -15.57 -11.12 -11.71
CA THR A 335 -14.41 -11.92 -12.09
C THR A 335 -14.33 -12.01 -13.60
N TYR A 336 -13.17 -11.63 -14.12
CA TYR A 336 -12.87 -11.63 -15.54
C TYR A 336 -11.83 -12.70 -15.86
N LEU A 337 -12.01 -13.40 -16.97
CA LEU A 337 -10.96 -14.18 -17.61
C LEU A 337 -10.21 -13.27 -18.58
N ARG A 338 -8.93 -13.05 -18.35
CA ARG A 338 -8.04 -12.29 -19.23
C ARG A 338 -7.29 -13.23 -20.18
N ALA A 339 -7.52 -13.05 -21.47
CA ALA A 339 -6.86 -13.81 -22.54
C ALA A 339 -5.57 -13.11 -22.97
N ASP A 340 -4.44 -13.42 -22.32
CA ASP A 340 -3.13 -12.85 -22.65
C ASP A 340 -2.24 -13.92 -23.30
N TYR A 341 -2.04 -13.80 -24.62
CA TYR A 341 -1.27 -14.78 -25.39
C TYR A 341 0.22 -14.43 -25.46
N SER A 342 0.64 -13.25 -25.01
CA SER A 342 2.02 -12.75 -25.12
C SER A 342 3.02 -13.60 -24.34
N GLN A 343 2.55 -14.27 -23.28
CA GLN A 343 3.33 -15.15 -22.42
C GLN A 343 3.51 -16.57 -22.97
N PHE A 344 2.85 -16.92 -24.07
CA PHE A 344 2.83 -18.29 -24.60
C PHE A 344 3.52 -18.39 -25.96
N PRO A 345 4.56 -19.22 -26.11
CA PRO A 345 5.15 -19.50 -27.40
C PRO A 345 4.29 -20.49 -28.20
N PHE A 346 4.40 -20.43 -29.54
CA PHE A 346 3.77 -21.42 -30.44
C PHE A 346 2.25 -21.59 -30.27
N VAL A 347 1.54 -20.47 -30.07
CA VAL A 347 0.06 -20.44 -30.05
C VAL A 347 -0.48 -20.95 -31.39
N VAL A 348 -1.35 -21.96 -31.33
CA VAL A 348 -1.97 -22.61 -32.48
C VAL A 348 -3.35 -22.01 -32.75
N GLU A 349 -4.12 -21.78 -31.69
CA GLU A 349 -5.49 -21.30 -31.77
C GLU A 349 -5.79 -20.36 -30.61
N LYS A 350 -6.49 -19.26 -30.92
CA LYS A 350 -6.95 -18.25 -29.96
C LYS A 350 -8.48 -18.28 -29.94
N TYR A 351 -9.10 -18.45 -28.76
CA TYR A 351 -10.56 -18.45 -28.62
C TYR A 351 -11.12 -17.05 -28.40
N PHE A 352 -10.27 -16.13 -27.92
CA PHE A 352 -10.58 -14.74 -27.62
C PHE A 352 -9.54 -13.80 -28.22
N ALA A 353 -9.85 -12.51 -28.34
CA ALA A 353 -8.87 -11.51 -28.76
C ALA A 353 -7.75 -11.35 -27.72
N ASP A 354 -6.58 -10.91 -28.16
CA ASP A 354 -5.43 -10.70 -27.28
C ASP A 354 -5.69 -9.53 -26.33
N GLY A 355 -5.49 -9.76 -25.02
CA GLY A 355 -5.82 -8.82 -23.96
C GLY A 355 -7.31 -8.70 -23.63
N GLU A 356 -8.19 -9.49 -24.27
CA GLU A 356 -9.63 -9.44 -24.01
C GLU A 356 -9.94 -9.84 -22.55
N ARG A 357 -10.87 -9.11 -21.93
CA ARG A 357 -11.38 -9.38 -20.58
C ARG A 357 -12.83 -9.85 -20.66
N ILE A 358 -13.07 -11.11 -20.33
CA ILE A 358 -14.39 -11.75 -20.42
C ILE A 358 -14.97 -11.87 -19.01
N LEU A 359 -16.12 -11.26 -18.75
CA LEU A 359 -16.82 -11.44 -17.47
C LEU A 359 -17.31 -12.90 -17.35
N VAL A 360 -16.73 -13.65 -16.42
CA VAL A 360 -17.02 -15.08 -16.21
C VAL A 360 -17.79 -15.35 -14.92
N ARG A 361 -17.81 -14.41 -13.98
CA ARG A 361 -18.62 -14.48 -12.76
C ARG A 361 -18.93 -13.10 -12.22
N GLU A 362 -20.12 -12.94 -11.67
CA GLU A 362 -20.55 -11.76 -10.92
C GLU A 362 -21.28 -12.23 -9.66
N VAL A 363 -20.81 -11.81 -8.48
CA VAL A 363 -21.36 -12.22 -7.18
C VAL A 363 -21.40 -11.06 -6.20
N TRP A 364 -22.43 -11.02 -5.37
CA TRP A 364 -22.53 -10.11 -4.24
C TRP A 364 -22.18 -10.85 -2.97
N ASP A 365 -21.29 -10.24 -2.20
CA ASP A 365 -21.01 -10.65 -0.84
C ASP A 365 -21.81 -9.80 0.12
N ASN A 366 -23.01 -10.28 0.38
CA ASN A 366 -23.87 -9.87 1.46
C ASN A 366 -24.23 -11.11 2.29
N ASN A 367 -24.67 -10.91 3.52
CA ASN A 367 -24.99 -11.90 4.54
C ASN A 367 -26.23 -12.77 4.19
N GLY A 368 -26.35 -13.26 2.95
CA GLY A 368 -27.39 -14.21 2.52
C GLY A 368 -28.45 -13.62 1.60
N GLY A 369 -28.08 -12.77 0.63
CA GLY A 369 -29.00 -12.24 -0.39
C GLY A 369 -29.55 -10.84 -0.08
N SER A 370 -30.34 -10.31 -1.02
CA SER A 370 -30.87 -8.94 -1.01
C SER A 370 -31.46 -8.54 0.35
N GLY A 371 -30.89 -7.50 0.98
CA GLY A 371 -31.34 -6.96 2.27
C GLY A 371 -30.57 -7.47 3.49
N ASN A 372 -29.67 -8.44 3.32
CA ASN A 372 -28.82 -8.95 4.40
C ASN A 372 -27.42 -8.33 4.33
N ASP A 373 -27.26 -7.05 4.67
CA ASP A 373 -25.96 -6.40 4.59
C ASP A 373 -25.12 -6.60 5.86
N TYR A 374 -23.85 -6.22 5.78
CA TYR A 374 -22.95 -6.29 6.91
C TYR A 374 -23.10 -5.06 7.80
N HIS A 375 -23.97 -5.15 8.81
CA HIS A 375 -24.22 -4.05 9.75
C HIS A 375 -23.19 -3.96 10.88
N PHE A 376 -22.87 -2.72 11.24
CA PHE A 376 -21.96 -2.33 12.30
C PHE A 376 -22.58 -1.19 13.11
N GLY A 377 -22.56 -1.33 14.44
CA GLY A 377 -22.81 -0.19 15.33
C GLY A 377 -21.60 0.73 15.37
N THR A 378 -21.83 1.98 15.76
CA THR A 378 -20.76 2.95 16.00
C THR A 378 -20.68 3.34 17.47
N GLU A 379 -19.54 3.88 17.89
CA GLU A 379 -19.34 4.43 19.23
C GLU A 379 -18.78 5.86 19.21
N ALA A 380 -18.93 6.56 20.33
CA ALA A 380 -18.26 7.85 20.52
C ALA A 380 -16.74 7.63 20.57
N SER A 381 -15.96 8.50 19.95
CA SER A 381 -14.51 8.53 20.17
C SER A 381 -14.24 8.82 21.65
N THR A 382 -13.75 7.83 22.42
CA THR A 382 -13.19 8.05 23.77
C THR A 382 -11.73 8.49 23.70
N LEU A 383 -11.09 8.29 22.54
CA LEU A 383 -9.82 8.89 22.19
C LEU A 383 -10.04 10.39 21.94
N PRO A 384 -9.12 11.28 22.36
CA PRO A 384 -9.19 12.69 21.98
C PRO A 384 -9.38 12.78 20.46
N SER A 385 -10.13 13.79 19.99
CA SER A 385 -10.35 14.09 18.55
C SER A 385 -9.08 13.79 17.77
N VAL A 386 -9.16 13.20 16.55
CA VAL A 386 -7.98 13.06 15.69
C VAL A 386 -7.34 14.44 15.72
N GLN A 387 -6.19 14.58 16.39
CA GLN A 387 -5.39 15.73 16.08
C GLN A 387 -5.14 15.58 14.59
N PRO A 388 -5.36 16.62 13.76
CA PRO A 388 -4.89 16.57 12.38
C PRO A 388 -3.50 15.94 12.42
N LEU A 389 -3.23 14.96 11.54
CA LEU A 389 -1.93 14.29 11.45
C LEU A 389 -0.87 15.35 11.78
N PRO A 390 -0.05 15.13 12.83
CA PRO A 390 0.95 16.12 13.21
C PRO A 390 1.67 16.54 11.95
N ALA A 391 1.80 17.86 11.72
CA ALA A 391 2.38 18.37 10.48
C ALA A 391 3.69 17.63 10.19
N ASP A 392 3.76 16.95 9.05
CA ASP A 392 4.91 16.17 8.63
C ASP A 392 5.70 17.03 7.66
N ILE A 393 6.31 18.08 8.20
CA ILE A 393 7.04 19.05 7.41
C ILE A 393 8.36 18.42 6.95
N ARG A 394 8.48 18.19 5.64
CA ARG A 394 9.73 17.71 5.03
C ARG A 394 10.12 18.62 3.87
N ARG A 395 11.42 18.95 3.81
CA ARG A 395 11.99 19.63 2.65
C ARG A 395 11.76 18.78 1.41
N THR A 396 11.21 19.39 0.37
CA THR A 396 10.87 18.76 -0.90
C THR A 396 11.39 19.64 -2.02
N VAL A 397 12.15 19.06 -2.94
CA VAL A 397 12.68 19.76 -4.10
C VAL A 397 12.10 19.13 -5.35
N VAL A 398 11.66 19.98 -6.27
CA VAL A 398 11.16 19.59 -7.58
C VAL A 398 12.00 20.30 -8.63
N PHE A 399 12.67 19.53 -9.48
CA PHE A 399 13.29 19.99 -10.70
C PHE A 399 12.45 19.59 -11.90
N VAL A 400 12.21 20.55 -12.80
CA VAL A 400 11.64 20.27 -14.11
C VAL A 400 12.57 20.83 -15.18
N GLN A 401 13.11 19.95 -16.02
CA GLN A 401 13.86 20.37 -17.19
C GLN A 401 12.89 20.94 -18.22
N GLY A 402 13.10 22.20 -18.60
CA GLY A 402 12.28 22.90 -19.56
C GLY A 402 12.96 24.19 -19.99
N GLU A 403 13.46 24.22 -21.22
CA GLU A 403 14.15 25.39 -21.75
C GLU A 403 13.16 26.54 -21.99
N THR A 404 13.55 27.72 -21.55
CA THR A 404 12.77 28.95 -21.58
C THR A 404 13.57 30.06 -22.24
N SER A 405 12.88 30.94 -22.94
CA SER A 405 13.47 32.19 -23.45
C SER A 405 13.47 33.28 -22.38
N PRO A 406 14.34 34.30 -22.47
CA PRO A 406 14.25 35.48 -21.62
C PRO A 406 12.84 36.07 -21.58
N GLY A 407 12.30 36.29 -20.37
CA GLY A 407 10.93 36.77 -20.15
C GLY A 407 9.87 35.66 -20.06
N GLN A 408 10.26 34.39 -20.16
CA GLN A 408 9.41 33.24 -19.84
C GLN A 408 9.77 32.70 -18.47
N ASP A 409 8.76 32.48 -17.64
CA ASP A 409 8.93 32.01 -16.27
C ASP A 409 8.10 30.75 -16.04
N MET A 410 8.66 29.79 -15.29
CA MET A 410 7.95 28.55 -14.96
C MET A 410 7.25 28.66 -13.62
N PHE A 411 5.96 28.31 -13.63
CA PHE A 411 5.13 28.11 -12.45
C PHE A 411 4.74 26.65 -12.35
N VAL A 412 4.54 26.20 -11.12
CA VAL A 412 4.04 24.87 -10.79
C VAL A 412 2.67 25.00 -10.14
N ARG A 413 1.74 24.15 -10.55
CA ARG A 413 0.48 23.89 -9.85
C ARG A 413 0.41 22.43 -9.52
N GLY A 414 -0.21 22.09 -8.40
CA GLY A 414 -0.16 20.72 -7.92
C GLY A 414 -0.99 20.46 -6.69
N GLY A 415 -0.76 19.32 -6.06
CA GLY A 415 -1.53 18.84 -4.92
C GLY A 415 -1.94 17.39 -5.13
N VAL A 416 -3.07 16.99 -4.58
CA VAL A 416 -3.70 15.71 -4.96
C VAL A 416 -4.66 15.99 -6.13
N ASP A 417 -4.58 15.25 -7.23
CA ASP A 417 -5.54 15.41 -8.33
C ASP A 417 -6.97 15.20 -7.84
N HIS A 418 -7.92 15.93 -8.43
CA HIS A 418 -9.31 15.90 -7.98
C HIS A 418 -9.96 14.52 -8.17
N GLY A 419 -9.74 13.90 -9.33
CA GLY A 419 -10.27 12.58 -9.63
C GLY A 419 -9.64 11.52 -8.74
N VAL A 420 -8.34 11.63 -8.45
CA VAL A 420 -7.64 10.75 -7.50
C VAL A 420 -8.18 10.93 -6.08
N ALA A 421 -8.32 12.17 -5.61
CA ALA A 421 -8.82 12.46 -4.28
C ALA A 421 -10.25 11.93 -4.09
N GLU A 422 -11.11 12.08 -5.09
CA GLU A 422 -12.46 11.54 -5.06
C GLU A 422 -12.46 10.01 -5.12
N ALA A 423 -11.77 9.42 -6.10
CA ALA A 423 -11.78 7.98 -6.35
C ALA A 423 -11.11 7.19 -5.22
N LEU A 424 -9.95 7.65 -4.73
CA LEU A 424 -9.09 6.90 -3.82
C LEU A 424 -9.18 7.35 -2.36
N LEU A 425 -9.52 8.63 -2.11
CA LEU A 425 -9.59 9.18 -0.75
C LEU A 425 -11.03 9.53 -0.32
N GLY A 426 -12.02 9.46 -1.22
CA GLY A 426 -13.40 9.91 -0.93
C GLY A 426 -13.46 11.40 -0.58
N LYS A 427 -12.48 12.18 -1.03
CA LYS A 427 -12.25 13.56 -0.63
C LYS A 427 -12.64 14.49 -1.77
N SER A 428 -13.57 15.39 -1.49
CA SER A 428 -13.97 16.42 -2.45
C SER A 428 -13.05 17.63 -2.39
N CYS A 429 -12.51 18.05 -3.53
CA CYS A 429 -11.63 19.21 -3.67
C CYS A 429 -12.39 20.50 -4.03
N THR A 430 -13.68 20.39 -4.33
CA THR A 430 -14.54 21.51 -4.72
C THR A 430 -15.85 21.47 -3.93
N ASN A 431 -16.56 22.59 -3.86
CA ASN A 431 -17.90 22.62 -3.27
C ASN A 431 -18.94 22.14 -4.30
N SER A 432 -20.21 22.05 -3.90
CA SER A 432 -21.32 21.66 -4.78
C SER A 432 -21.55 22.58 -5.99
N GLN A 433 -20.92 23.76 -6.02
CA GLN A 433 -20.98 24.76 -7.08
C GLN A 433 -19.77 24.69 -8.01
N GLY A 434 -18.79 23.83 -7.71
CA GLY A 434 -17.54 23.70 -8.47
C GLY A 434 -16.43 24.65 -8.02
N ASP A 435 -16.64 25.46 -6.97
CA ASP A 435 -15.60 26.36 -6.47
C ASP A 435 -14.54 25.59 -5.67
N PRO A 436 -13.28 26.06 -5.66
CA PRO A 436 -12.21 25.46 -4.87
C PRO A 436 -12.53 25.43 -3.36
N THR A 437 -12.40 24.26 -2.73
CA THR A 437 -12.37 24.17 -1.26
C THR A 437 -10.95 24.14 -0.71
N TYR A 438 -9.95 24.11 -1.60
CA TYR A 438 -8.55 23.82 -1.29
C TYR A 438 -8.37 22.50 -0.53
N GLY A 439 -9.37 21.59 -0.61
CA GLY A 439 -9.29 20.30 0.05
C GLY A 439 -8.05 19.52 -0.39
N CYS A 440 -7.66 19.66 -1.66
CA CYS A 440 -6.59 18.86 -2.26
C CYS A 440 -5.28 19.62 -2.44
N SER A 441 -5.17 20.81 -1.87
CA SER A 441 -3.90 21.52 -1.78
C SER A 441 -3.01 20.96 -0.67
N ILE A 442 -1.72 21.21 -0.80
CA ILE A 442 -0.71 20.82 0.20
C ILE A 442 -0.03 22.09 0.72
N PRO A 443 -0.03 22.33 2.04
CA PRO A 443 0.70 23.46 2.62
C PRO A 443 2.19 23.38 2.30
N ILE A 444 2.74 24.52 1.86
CA ILE A 444 4.16 24.69 1.55
C ILE A 444 4.72 25.96 2.18
N THR A 445 6.02 26.00 2.36
CA THR A 445 6.78 27.21 2.67
C THR A 445 7.98 27.27 1.74
N ASN A 446 8.01 28.30 0.88
CA ASN A 446 9.10 28.55 -0.05
C ASN A 446 10.44 28.78 0.69
N LEU A 447 11.45 27.94 0.42
CA LEU A 447 12.77 28.02 1.05
C LEU A 447 13.74 28.92 0.29
N ASN A 448 13.64 28.98 -1.05
CA ASN A 448 14.44 29.90 -1.85
C ASN A 448 13.72 31.26 -2.03
N ARG A 449 14.16 32.24 -1.23
CA ARG A 449 13.66 33.64 -1.23
C ARG A 449 14.72 34.64 -1.73
N LYS A 450 15.86 34.17 -2.24
CA LYS A 450 17.01 35.03 -2.59
C LYS A 450 16.93 35.63 -3.98
N ASN A 451 16.18 35.01 -4.87
CA ASN A 451 15.98 35.49 -6.22
C ASN A 451 15.04 36.69 -6.21
N ALA A 452 15.61 37.90 -6.25
CA ALA A 452 14.83 39.14 -6.22
C ALA A 452 13.81 39.26 -7.36
N TYR A 453 13.97 38.49 -8.44
CA TYR A 453 13.01 38.45 -9.55
C TYR A 453 11.79 37.59 -9.22
N THR A 454 11.95 36.36 -8.71
CA THR A 454 10.81 35.45 -8.43
C THR A 454 10.24 35.60 -7.02
N ASP A 455 11.01 36.14 -6.07
CA ASP A 455 10.60 36.32 -4.68
C ASP A 455 9.26 37.07 -4.50
N PRO A 456 8.97 38.15 -5.26
CA PRO A 456 7.67 38.81 -5.20
C PRO A 456 6.50 37.85 -5.45
N TRP A 457 6.62 36.94 -6.42
CA TRP A 457 5.58 35.95 -6.70
C TRP A 457 5.44 34.91 -5.59
N LYS A 458 6.47 34.65 -4.79
CA LYS A 458 6.41 33.69 -3.66
C LYS A 458 5.85 34.29 -2.38
N VAL A 459 5.70 35.61 -2.30
CA VAL A 459 5.09 36.25 -1.11
C VAL A 459 3.61 35.88 -1.07
N GLY A 460 3.18 35.20 -0.01
CA GLY A 460 1.78 34.78 0.17
C GLY A 460 1.36 33.53 -0.61
N ASP A 461 2.33 32.85 -1.25
CA ASP A 461 2.20 31.51 -1.83
C ASP A 461 2.51 30.48 -0.72
N GLY A 462 1.45 29.88 -0.18
CA GLY A 462 1.48 28.97 0.96
C GLY A 462 0.88 27.60 0.68
N LEU A 463 0.36 27.38 -0.53
CA LEU A 463 -0.28 26.16 -0.95
C LEU A 463 0.26 25.72 -2.31
N LEU A 464 0.66 24.45 -2.41
CA LEU A 464 0.72 23.80 -3.70
C LEU A 464 -0.72 23.40 -4.07
N ASP A 465 -1.33 24.11 -5.01
CA ASP A 465 -2.72 23.93 -5.44
C ASP A 465 -2.92 23.97 -6.97
N TRP A 466 -4.12 23.56 -7.42
CA TRP A 466 -4.50 23.52 -8.84
C TRP A 466 -5.13 24.83 -9.36
N TYR A 467 -5.41 25.79 -8.49
CA TYR A 467 -6.23 26.97 -8.73
C TYR A 467 -5.41 28.20 -9.11
N GLY A 468 -4.10 28.20 -8.83
CA GLY A 468 -3.15 29.18 -9.34
C GLY A 468 -2.81 30.23 -8.31
N VAL A 469 -3.14 31.50 -8.60
CA VAL A 469 -2.76 32.61 -7.71
C VAL A 469 -3.60 32.57 -6.44
N GLU A 470 -2.94 32.58 -5.28
CA GLU A 470 -3.62 32.65 -3.99
C GLU A 470 -4.04 34.09 -3.64
N ALA A 471 -5.08 34.25 -2.81
CA ALA A 471 -5.54 35.58 -2.39
C ALA A 471 -4.45 36.42 -1.67
N GLY A 472 -3.50 35.74 -1.01
CA GLY A 472 -2.34 36.35 -0.38
C GLY A 472 -1.17 36.64 -1.33
N GLN A 473 -1.18 36.06 -2.54
CA GLN A 473 -0.09 36.09 -3.50
C GLN A 473 -0.17 37.32 -4.42
N GLN A 474 0.06 38.49 -3.84
CA GLN A 474 -0.21 39.79 -4.50
C GLN A 474 1.00 40.40 -5.22
N GLY A 475 2.18 39.78 -5.13
CA GLY A 475 3.37 40.27 -5.80
C GLY A 475 3.26 40.23 -7.32
N SER A 476 3.89 41.19 -7.99
CA SER A 476 3.98 41.22 -9.45
C SER A 476 5.39 41.60 -9.89
N VAL A 477 5.80 41.09 -11.04
CA VAL A 477 7.11 41.34 -11.65
C VAL A 477 6.84 41.79 -13.08
N ASN A 478 7.36 42.96 -13.46
CA ASN A 478 7.10 43.56 -14.78
C ASN A 478 5.60 43.67 -15.13
N GLY A 479 4.75 43.90 -14.12
CA GLY A 479 3.29 43.99 -14.28
C GLY A 479 2.58 42.63 -14.44
N GLN A 480 3.30 41.51 -14.28
CA GLN A 480 2.74 40.17 -14.35
C GLN A 480 2.53 39.56 -12.97
N GLN A 481 1.35 39.00 -12.75
CA GLN A 481 1.02 38.25 -11.54
C GLN A 481 1.52 36.81 -11.63
N ALA A 482 1.62 36.16 -10.48
CA ALA A 482 1.95 34.74 -10.42
C ALA A 482 0.87 33.87 -11.09
N ASN A 483 1.26 32.72 -11.61
CA ASN A 483 0.34 31.71 -12.16
C ASN A 483 0.33 30.42 -11.33
N GLY A 484 0.79 30.46 -10.08
CA GLY A 484 0.97 29.33 -9.17
C GLY A 484 2.25 29.51 -8.35
N THR A 485 2.81 28.43 -7.84
CA THR A 485 4.10 28.43 -7.14
C THR A 485 5.23 28.71 -8.13
N ALA A 486 5.97 29.80 -7.94
CA ALA A 486 7.03 30.22 -8.85
C ALA A 486 8.30 29.37 -8.68
N ALA A 487 8.86 28.86 -9.78
CA ALA A 487 10.12 28.13 -9.78
C ALA A 487 11.31 29.06 -10.08
N ASP A 488 12.51 28.69 -9.60
CA ASP A 488 13.75 29.39 -9.93
C ASP A 488 14.53 28.66 -11.02
N TRP A 489 15.13 29.43 -11.91
CA TRP A 489 15.99 28.85 -12.93
C TRP A 489 17.32 28.38 -12.33
N THR A 490 17.71 27.16 -12.65
CA THR A 490 18.94 26.51 -12.17
C THR A 490 19.67 25.78 -13.30
N THR A 491 20.95 25.52 -13.08
CA THR A 491 21.81 24.76 -14.00
C THR A 491 22.84 23.95 -13.22
N ASN A 492 23.36 22.89 -13.84
CA ASN A 492 24.48 22.10 -13.32
C ASN A 492 25.85 22.63 -13.79
N TYR A 493 25.84 23.55 -14.76
CA TYR A 493 27.03 24.16 -15.34
C TYR A 493 26.77 25.63 -15.71
N TRP A 494 27.70 26.52 -15.37
CA TRP A 494 27.67 27.93 -15.72
C TRP A 494 28.76 28.23 -16.76
N PRO A 495 28.40 28.31 -18.05
CA PRO A 495 29.33 28.71 -19.10
C PRO A 495 29.93 30.10 -18.84
N PRO A 496 31.26 30.29 -18.99
CA PRO A 496 31.91 31.57 -18.78
C PRO A 496 31.33 32.73 -19.61
N GLU A 497 30.77 32.44 -20.78
CA GLU A 497 30.14 33.41 -21.68
C GLU A 497 28.85 34.05 -21.11
N TRP A 498 28.24 33.47 -20.07
CA TRP A 498 27.09 34.07 -19.38
C TRP A 498 27.52 35.15 -18.36
N GLY A 499 28.82 35.36 -18.18
CA GLY A 499 29.39 36.34 -17.27
C GLY A 499 29.68 35.75 -15.89
N PRO A 500 29.77 36.61 -14.85
CA PRO A 500 30.06 36.15 -13.49
C PRO A 500 29.09 35.06 -13.03
N GLU A 501 29.64 34.01 -12.45
CA GLU A 501 28.87 32.87 -11.95
C GLU A 501 27.78 33.32 -10.97
N LYS A 502 26.59 32.77 -11.16
CA LYS A 502 25.45 32.92 -10.26
C LYS A 502 25.14 31.58 -9.61
N THR A 503 24.83 31.61 -8.33
CA THR A 503 24.50 30.41 -7.56
C THR A 503 23.17 30.59 -6.85
N VAL A 504 22.40 29.52 -6.71
CA VAL A 504 21.16 29.57 -5.93
C VAL A 504 21.44 29.98 -4.48
N ALA A 505 22.54 29.51 -3.90
CA ALA A 505 22.94 29.84 -2.54
C ALA A 505 23.19 31.35 -2.31
N HIS A 506 23.60 32.12 -3.32
CA HIS A 506 23.88 33.55 -3.19
C HIS A 506 22.81 34.42 -3.86
N ASP A 507 22.47 34.11 -5.10
CA ASP A 507 21.61 34.92 -5.97
C ASP A 507 20.18 34.36 -6.08
N GLY A 508 19.93 33.14 -5.61
CA GLY A 508 18.63 32.45 -5.71
C GLY A 508 18.34 31.83 -7.08
N TYR A 509 19.27 31.90 -8.03
CA TYR A 509 19.19 31.23 -9.34
C TYR A 509 20.60 30.87 -9.81
N GLY A 510 20.71 30.01 -10.84
CA GLY A 510 22.01 29.61 -11.41
C GLY A 510 22.49 28.25 -10.92
N LEU A 511 23.78 28.11 -10.62
CA LEU A 511 24.33 26.84 -10.16
C LEU A 511 23.67 26.37 -8.86
N GLU A 512 23.24 25.11 -8.86
CA GLU A 512 22.60 24.45 -7.71
C GLU A 512 23.23 23.08 -7.47
N VAL A 513 23.63 22.82 -6.23
CA VAL A 513 24.30 21.56 -5.82
C VAL A 513 23.38 20.35 -6.02
N LEU A 514 22.07 20.52 -5.80
CA LEU A 514 21.06 19.48 -6.02
C LEU A 514 20.77 19.26 -7.52
N ASN A 515 21.04 20.25 -8.38
CA ASN A 515 20.88 20.10 -9.82
C ASN A 515 22.10 19.39 -10.45
N ARG A 516 22.49 18.22 -9.96
CA ARG A 516 23.50 17.37 -10.64
C ARG A 516 22.88 16.45 -11.68
N VAL A 517 21.63 16.06 -11.46
CA VAL A 517 20.92 15.02 -12.23
C VAL A 517 19.95 15.61 -13.26
N CYS A 518 19.37 16.79 -13.02
CA CYS A 518 18.44 17.42 -13.97
C CYS A 518 19.18 18.05 -15.17
N GLY A 519 20.31 18.72 -14.91
CA GLY A 519 21.21 19.25 -15.93
C GLY A 519 20.99 20.74 -16.23
N MET A 520 21.26 21.14 -17.48
CA MET A 520 21.08 22.51 -17.94
C MET A 520 19.60 22.87 -18.11
N HIS A 521 19.26 24.13 -17.81
CA HIS A 521 17.92 24.72 -17.97
C HIS A 521 16.82 23.99 -17.18
N CYS A 522 17.08 23.77 -15.89
CA CYS A 522 16.09 23.19 -14.99
C CYS A 522 15.47 24.25 -14.10
N TRP A 523 14.17 24.16 -13.90
CA TRP A 523 13.42 25.02 -13.00
C TRP A 523 13.19 24.29 -11.67
N MET A 524 13.44 24.99 -10.57
CA MET A 524 13.44 24.42 -9.22
C MET A 524 12.35 25.04 -8.35
N VAL A 525 11.55 24.19 -7.70
CA VAL A 525 10.77 24.55 -6.51
C VAL A 525 11.43 23.88 -5.30
N ASP A 526 11.82 24.67 -4.29
CA ASP A 526 12.43 24.20 -3.04
C ASP A 526 11.58 24.71 -1.87
N VAL A 527 10.90 23.78 -1.20
CA VAL A 527 9.87 24.08 -0.20
C VAL A 527 9.98 23.15 1.00
N ASP A 528 9.59 23.66 2.17
CA ASP A 528 9.10 22.80 3.25
C ASP A 528 7.64 22.44 2.97
N MET A 529 7.33 21.16 2.88
CA MET A 529 6.00 20.67 2.49
C MET A 529 5.39 19.84 3.62
N ASP A 530 4.10 20.06 3.92
CA ASP A 530 3.35 19.21 4.87
C ASP A 530 2.94 17.89 4.22
N CYS A 531 3.83 16.90 4.28
CA CYS A 531 3.63 15.58 3.69
C CYS A 531 2.40 14.85 4.25
N ALA A 532 1.92 15.23 5.45
CA ALA A 532 0.71 14.66 6.03
C ALA A 532 -0.56 14.97 5.21
N LYS A 533 -0.51 16.00 4.34
CA LYS A 533 -1.61 16.38 3.43
C LYS A 533 -1.51 15.75 2.05
N ALA A 534 -0.41 15.08 1.75
CA ALA A 534 -0.19 14.36 0.51
C ALA A 534 -1.02 13.06 0.44
N TYR A 535 -1.15 12.48 -0.75
CA TYR A 535 -1.68 11.12 -0.90
C TYR A 535 -0.66 10.13 -0.33
N HIS A 536 -1.04 9.28 0.61
CA HIS A 536 -0.13 8.26 1.13
C HIS A 536 -0.36 6.95 0.39
N SER A 537 0.67 6.45 -0.29
CA SER A 537 0.68 5.09 -0.80
C SER A 537 0.66 4.09 0.36
N PRO A 538 0.36 2.81 0.11
CA PRO A 538 0.14 1.84 1.19
C PRO A 538 1.40 1.56 2.01
N ASP A 539 2.58 1.66 1.39
CA ASP A 539 3.89 1.65 2.06
C ASP A 539 4.10 2.86 3.01
N GLY A 540 3.19 3.84 3.00
CA GLY A 540 3.24 5.06 3.78
C GLY A 540 4.04 6.17 3.12
N THR A 541 4.47 5.99 1.86
CA THR A 541 5.19 7.03 1.12
C THR A 541 4.21 8.16 0.74
N PRO A 542 4.51 9.43 1.06
CA PRO A 542 3.67 10.56 0.70
C PRO A 542 3.94 11.02 -0.74
N TRP A 543 2.90 11.03 -1.57
CA TRP A 543 2.89 11.41 -2.98
C TRP A 543 2.01 12.62 -3.25
N PHE A 544 2.45 13.44 -4.19
CA PHE A 544 1.70 14.58 -4.71
C PHE A 544 1.92 14.70 -6.21
N GLU A 545 1.08 15.49 -6.85
CA GLU A 545 1.14 15.73 -8.28
C GLU A 545 1.50 17.17 -8.57
N ILE A 546 2.14 17.38 -9.72
CA ILE A 546 2.44 18.70 -10.25
C ILE A 546 2.21 18.76 -11.75
N LYS A 547 1.96 19.97 -12.23
CA LYS A 547 1.98 20.32 -13.64
C LYS A 547 2.56 21.71 -13.81
N THR A 548 3.38 21.88 -14.84
CA THR A 548 4.08 23.13 -15.12
C THR A 548 3.33 24.01 -16.11
N PHE A 549 3.45 25.31 -15.90
CA PHE A 549 2.95 26.37 -16.76
C PHE A 549 4.06 27.38 -17.03
N ILE A 550 4.36 27.65 -18.31
CA ILE A 550 5.35 28.66 -18.70
C ILE A 550 4.62 29.93 -19.14
N SER A 551 4.81 31.03 -18.39
CA SER A 551 4.28 32.35 -18.74
C SER A 551 4.95 32.90 -20.01
N ASN A 552 4.23 33.75 -20.75
CA ASN A 552 4.72 34.38 -22.00
C ASN A 552 5.29 33.38 -23.02
N GLY A 553 4.82 32.14 -22.96
CA GLY A 553 5.38 31.03 -23.70
C GLY A 553 4.35 29.96 -23.99
N PRO A 554 4.74 28.67 -24.03
CA PRO A 554 3.86 27.59 -24.43
C PRO A 554 2.70 27.31 -23.46
N GLY A 555 2.66 27.96 -22.28
CA GLY A 555 1.62 27.75 -21.29
C GLY A 555 1.73 26.38 -20.62
N TRP A 556 0.60 25.68 -20.51
CA TRP A 556 0.52 24.36 -19.90
C TRP A 556 1.36 23.32 -20.64
N GLU A 557 1.94 22.39 -19.89
CA GLU A 557 2.54 21.20 -20.50
C GLU A 557 1.48 20.20 -20.97
N PRO A 558 1.78 19.36 -21.97
CA PRO A 558 0.88 18.28 -22.37
C PRO A 558 0.66 17.30 -21.20
N ASP A 559 -0.44 16.56 -21.26
CA ASP A 559 -0.67 15.44 -20.36
C ASP A 559 0.46 14.42 -20.50
N VAL A 560 0.96 13.91 -19.38
CA VAL A 560 1.88 12.77 -19.33
C VAL A 560 1.10 11.49 -19.07
N GLU A 561 1.75 10.35 -19.11
CA GLU A 561 1.18 9.10 -18.61
C GLU A 561 2.18 8.50 -17.62
N GLN A 562 2.14 9.01 -16.39
CA GLN A 562 3.12 8.66 -15.38
C GLN A 562 2.51 7.61 -14.44
N GLY A 563 2.74 6.35 -14.77
CA GLY A 563 2.59 5.18 -13.90
C GLY A 563 3.93 4.49 -13.83
N LEU A 564 4.76 4.85 -12.86
CA LEU A 564 6.14 4.35 -12.81
C LEU A 564 6.12 2.85 -12.58
N MET A 565 6.91 2.12 -13.36
CA MET A 565 7.23 0.72 -13.10
C MET A 565 8.65 0.68 -12.52
N ASN A 566 8.88 -0.04 -11.42
CA ASN A 566 10.25 -0.32 -10.99
C ASN A 566 10.96 -1.25 -11.99
N ALA A 567 12.25 -1.53 -11.75
CA ALA A 567 13.08 -2.40 -12.58
C ALA A 567 12.52 -3.83 -12.80
N TYR A 568 11.47 -4.21 -12.07
CA TYR A 568 10.80 -5.51 -12.14
C TYR A 568 9.41 -5.45 -12.79
N GLY A 569 9.02 -4.32 -13.40
CA GLY A 569 7.73 -4.17 -14.07
C GLY A 569 6.54 -4.08 -13.11
N THR A 570 6.76 -3.67 -11.85
CA THR A 570 5.69 -3.44 -10.88
C THR A 570 5.49 -1.94 -10.63
N PRO A 571 4.25 -1.45 -10.48
CA PRO A 571 4.01 -0.03 -10.27
C PRO A 571 4.72 0.51 -9.01
N GLU A 572 5.68 1.39 -9.19
CA GLU A 572 6.34 2.18 -8.15
C GLU A 572 5.49 3.39 -7.75
N ALA A 573 4.70 3.92 -8.68
CA ALA A 573 3.73 4.97 -8.42
C ALA A 573 2.40 4.36 -7.92
N PRO A 574 1.67 5.04 -7.02
CA PRO A 574 0.45 4.50 -6.42
C PRO A 574 -0.75 4.41 -7.36
N TYR A 575 -0.71 5.14 -8.47
CA TYR A 575 -1.70 5.20 -9.53
C TYR A 575 -1.06 5.83 -10.78
N VAL A 576 -1.72 5.72 -11.94
CA VAL A 576 -1.32 6.41 -13.16
C VAL A 576 -1.87 7.83 -13.12
N SER A 577 -1.02 8.83 -13.34
CA SER A 577 -1.44 10.23 -13.44
C SER A 577 -1.17 10.82 -14.83
N LYS A 578 -2.04 11.77 -15.22
CA LYS A 578 -1.82 12.66 -16.36
C LYS A 578 -0.92 13.87 -16.06
N ASN A 579 -0.53 14.00 -14.80
CA ASN A 579 0.37 15.00 -14.24
C ASN A 579 1.65 14.30 -13.77
N HIS A 580 2.67 15.08 -13.43
CA HIS A 580 3.88 14.50 -12.86
C HIS A 580 3.66 14.06 -11.42
N LEU A 581 3.97 12.81 -11.10
CA LEU A 581 3.91 12.27 -9.74
C LEU A 581 5.25 12.44 -9.01
N ALA A 582 5.21 13.11 -7.87
CA ALA A 582 6.34 13.44 -7.02
C ALA A 582 6.19 12.83 -5.61
N ARG A 583 7.33 12.60 -4.94
CA ARG A 583 7.42 12.14 -3.55
C ARG A 583 7.76 13.31 -2.63
N CYS A 584 6.96 13.47 -1.58
CA CYS A 584 7.22 14.46 -0.54
C CYS A 584 8.42 14.04 0.32
N GLY A 585 9.28 14.99 0.66
CA GLY A 585 10.54 14.74 1.39
C GLY A 585 11.71 14.29 0.50
N MET A 586 11.61 14.39 -0.83
CA MET A 586 12.65 13.95 -1.77
C MET A 586 13.04 15.06 -2.76
N VAL A 587 14.12 14.82 -3.51
CA VAL A 587 14.45 15.55 -4.73
C VAL A 587 13.80 14.81 -5.90
N ASN A 588 12.87 15.48 -6.58
CA ASN A 588 12.08 14.94 -7.68
C ASN A 588 12.55 15.59 -8.98
N VAL A 589 12.79 14.80 -10.02
CA VAL A 589 13.31 15.30 -11.30
C VAL A 589 12.40 14.85 -12.43
N PHE A 590 11.96 15.81 -13.22
CA PHE A 590 11.06 15.61 -14.35
C PHE A 590 11.61 16.28 -15.60
N ARG A 591 11.14 15.82 -16.75
CA ARG A 591 11.26 16.53 -18.02
C ARG A 591 9.88 16.96 -18.45
N ARG A 592 9.74 18.25 -18.77
CA ARG A 592 8.45 18.83 -19.13
C ARG A 592 7.80 18.06 -20.29
N GLY A 593 6.58 17.59 -20.08
CA GLY A 593 5.80 16.83 -21.06
C GLY A 593 6.30 15.41 -21.36
N GLN A 594 7.12 14.81 -20.49
CA GLN A 594 7.57 13.42 -20.61
C GLN A 594 7.17 12.60 -19.39
N SER A 595 6.75 11.34 -19.57
CA SER A 595 6.34 10.47 -18.46
C SER A 595 7.47 10.03 -17.51
N THR A 596 8.72 10.40 -17.79
CA THR A 596 9.88 10.00 -16.98
C THR A 596 9.98 10.80 -15.69
N ALA A 597 10.26 10.11 -14.59
CA ALA A 597 10.52 10.74 -13.30
C ALA A 597 11.63 10.01 -12.55
N GLU A 598 12.41 10.76 -11.79
CA GLU A 598 13.48 10.23 -10.96
C GLU A 598 13.38 10.84 -9.56
N PHE A 599 13.63 10.01 -8.54
CA PHE A 599 13.54 10.40 -7.14
C PHE A 599 14.83 10.12 -6.41
N TYR A 600 15.35 11.12 -5.73
CA TYR A 600 16.62 11.04 -5.03
C TYR A 600 16.46 11.49 -3.58
N ARG A 601 17.19 10.84 -2.69
CA ARG A 601 17.30 11.28 -1.30
C ARG A 601 18.31 12.43 -1.21
N PHE A 602 18.11 13.35 -0.27
CA PHE A 602 19.03 14.49 -0.09
C PHE A 602 20.47 14.05 0.26
N ASP A 603 20.65 12.92 0.95
CA ASP A 603 21.96 12.38 1.32
C ASP A 603 22.79 11.94 0.11
N GLN A 604 22.18 11.69 -1.04
CA GLN A 604 22.86 11.32 -2.29
C GLN A 604 23.57 12.50 -2.97
N PHE A 605 23.29 13.73 -2.54
CA PHE A 605 23.92 14.95 -3.06
C PHE A 605 24.92 15.57 -2.09
N LEU A 606 25.10 14.96 -0.91
CA LEU A 606 26.18 15.34 0.01
C LEU A 606 27.51 14.79 -0.52
N PRO A 607 28.60 15.56 -0.45
CA PRO A 607 29.92 15.14 -0.91
C PRO A 607 30.52 13.99 -0.10
#